data_AF-A0A2V6H7S8-F1
#
_entry.id   AF-A0A2V6H7S8-F1
#
_cell.length_a   1.000
_cell.length_b   1.000
_cell.length_c   1.000
_cell.angle_alpha   90.00
_cell.angle_beta   90.00
_cell.angle_gamma   90.00
#
_symmetry.space_group_name_H-M   'P 1'
#
loop_
_entity.id
_entity.type
_entity.pdbx_description
1 polymer ?
#
loop_
_entity_poly.entity_id
_entity_poly.type
_entity_poly.pdbx_seq_one_letter_code
_entity_poly.pdbx_strand_id
1 'polypeptide(L)' 'MFRRKNDEIEVLLAHPGGPFFVRADDGVWTIPKGEAAPGEDLLTRAQIEFEEELGFRPESVQQWIQLGWIQQKGGKIVH' A
#
# COMPACT_ATOMS: atom_id res chain seq x y z
N MET A 1 -5.65 0.07 1.94
CA MET A 1 -6.43 -1.18 2.13
C MET A 1 -7.21 -1.04 3.42
N PHE A 2 -8.53 -1.30 3.43
CA PHE A 2 -9.36 -1.07 4.61
C PHE A 2 -10.40 -2.17 4.79
N ARG A 3 -10.90 -2.32 6.01
CA ARG A 3 -12.09 -3.12 6.32
C ARG A 3 -13.06 -2.30 7.16
N ARG A 4 -14.31 -2.74 7.18
CA ARG A 4 -15.33 -2.22 8.09
C ARG A 4 -15.61 -3.26 9.16
N LYS A 5 -15.61 -2.84 10.42
CA LYS A 5 -15.94 -3.68 11.57
C LYS A 5 -16.66 -2.82 12.60
N ASN A 6 -17.83 -3.27 13.07
CA ASN A 6 -18.65 -2.54 14.04
C ASN A 6 -18.88 -1.06 13.67
N ASP A 7 -19.23 -0.78 12.41
CA ASP A 7 -19.39 0.57 11.84
C ASP A 7 -18.14 1.47 11.84
N GLU A 8 -16.97 0.94 12.18
CA GLU A 8 -15.70 1.64 12.10
C GLU A 8 -14.89 1.23 10.87
N ILE A 9 -14.09 2.18 10.35
CA ILE A 9 -13.12 1.93 9.29
C ILE A 9 -11.78 1.62 9.94
N GLU A 10 -11.26 0.44 9.65
CA GLU A 10 -9.90 0.06 10.02
C GLU A 10 -9.03 0.05 8.76
N VAL A 11 -7.85 0.67 8.82
CA VAL A 11 -6.89 0.70 7.72
C VAL A 11 -5.67 -0.15 8.03
N LEU A 12 -5.17 -0.84 7.01
CA LEU A 12 -3.92 -1.60 7.14
C LEU A 12 -2.73 -0.66 7.01
N LEU A 13 -1.87 -0.67 8.02
CA LEU A 13 -0.59 0.00 8.03
C LEU A 13 0.52 -1.04 8.13
N ALA A 14 1.60 -0.81 7.39
CA ALA A 14 2.83 -1.57 7.43
C ALA A 14 3.91 -0.77 8.15
N HIS A 15 4.72 -1.47 8.94
CA HIS A 15 5.92 -0.92 9.56
C HIS A 15 7.12 -1.25 8.65
N PRO A 16 7.84 -0.24 8.10
CA PRO A 16 8.95 -0.51 7.20
C PRO A 16 10.08 -1.26 7.91
N GLY A 17 10.48 -2.41 7.35
CA GLY A 17 11.64 -3.16 7.82
C GLY A 17 12.94 -2.79 7.12
N GLY A 18 14.01 -3.53 7.42
CA GLY A 18 15.31 -3.40 6.76
C GLY A 18 16.31 -2.51 7.51
N PRO A 19 17.57 -2.41 7.01
CA PRO A 19 18.69 -1.84 7.75
C PRO A 19 18.52 -0.36 8.11
N PHE A 20 17.69 0.37 7.36
CA PHE A 20 17.40 1.78 7.62
C PHE A 20 16.38 2.00 8.74
N PHE A 21 15.59 0.99 9.10
CA PHE A 21 14.47 1.11 10.04
C PHE A 21 14.64 0.28 11.32
N VAL A 22 15.83 -0.28 11.55
CA VAL A 22 16.16 -1.16 12.70
C VAL A 22 15.83 -0.56 14.08
N ARG A 23 15.80 0.77 14.20
CA ARG A 23 15.49 1.48 15.46
C ARG A 23 14.28 2.41 15.34
N ALA A 24 13.48 2.24 14.29
CA ALA A 24 12.43 3.17 13.91
C ALA A 24 11.05 2.61 14.30
N ASP A 25 10.91 2.13 15.53
CA ASP A 25 9.69 1.46 15.99
C ASP A 25 8.50 2.43 16.08
N ASP A 26 8.73 3.68 16.47
CA ASP A 26 7.70 4.70 16.62
C ASP A 26 7.63 5.67 15.44
N GLY A 27 6.42 6.02 15.04
CA GLY A 27 6.15 7.10 14.07
C GLY A 27 6.48 6.79 12.61
N VAL A 28 6.96 5.58 12.30
CA VAL A 28 7.27 5.16 10.93
C VAL A 28 6.27 4.12 10.45
N TRP A 29 5.21 4.60 9.80
CA TRP A 29 4.16 3.77 9.23
C TRP A 29 3.91 4.13 7.78
N THR A 30 3.59 3.14 6.96
CA THR A 30 3.22 3.29 5.55
C THR A 30 2.01 2.42 5.24
N ILE A 31 1.46 2.56 4.04
CA ILE A 31 0.62 1.52 3.44
C ILE A 31 1.51 0.54 2.65
N PRO A 32 1.11 -0.75 2.54
CA PRO A 32 1.71 -1.67 1.59
C PRO A 32 1.63 -1.10 0.17
N LYS A 33 2.74 -1.07 -0.54
CA LYS A 33 2.87 -0.47 -1.88
C LYS A 33 4.22 -0.88 -2.48
N GLY A 34 4.27 -0.95 -3.80
CA GLY A 34 5.54 -1.00 -4.52
C GLY A 34 5.57 -0.12 -5.75
N GLU A 35 6.52 -0.41 -6.63
CA GLU A 35 6.83 0.43 -7.78
C GLU A 35 6.28 -0.20 -9.06
N ALA A 36 5.54 0.60 -9.83
CA ALA A 36 5.08 0.20 -11.15
C ALA A 36 6.15 0.53 -12.20
N ALA A 37 6.40 -0.41 -13.12
CA ALA A 37 7.26 -0.16 -14.27
C ALA A 37 6.59 0.84 -15.25
N PRO A 38 7.36 1.56 -16.09
CA PRO A 38 6.77 2.45 -17.09
C PRO A 38 5.78 1.71 -18.00
N GLY A 39 4.53 2.18 -18.03
CA GLY A 39 3.46 1.59 -18.83
C GLY A 39 2.76 0.38 -18.20
N GLU A 40 3.14 -0.03 -16.98
CA GLU A 40 2.43 -1.07 -16.24
C GLU A 40 1.08 -0.56 -15.73
N ASP A 41 0.07 -1.44 -15.76
CA ASP A 41 -1.24 -1.14 -15.21
C ASP A 41 -1.16 -1.04 -13.68
N LEU A 42 -1.51 0.14 -13.14
CA LEU A 42 -1.36 0.45 -11.72
C LEU A 42 -2.21 -0.45 -10.83
N LEU A 43 -3.41 -0.82 -11.28
CA LEU A 43 -4.29 -1.70 -10.51
C LEU A 43 -3.72 -3.13 -10.45
N THR A 44 -3.24 -3.64 -11.58
CA THR A 44 -2.58 -4.95 -11.65
C THR A 44 -1.34 -4.97 -10.76
N ARG A 45 -0.47 -3.96 -10.83
CA ARG A 45 0.71 -3.87 -9.95
C ARG A 45 0.30 -3.80 -8.48
N ALA A 46 -0.70 -2.99 -8.12
CA ALA A 46 -1.17 -2.89 -6.75
C ALA A 46 -1.70 -4.22 -6.19
N GLN A 47 -2.33 -5.07 -7.02
CA GLN A 47 -2.75 -6.42 -6.62
C GLN A 47 -1.56 -7.35 -6.37
N ILE A 48 -0.53 -7.29 -7.22
CA ILE A 48 0.68 -8.11 -7.06
C ILE A 48 1.44 -7.69 -5.79
N GLU A 49 1.65 -6.39 -5.57
CA GLU A 49 2.29 -5.88 -4.35
C GLU A 49 1.53 -6.27 -3.08
N PHE A 50 0.19 -6.23 -3.13
CA PHE A 50 -0.62 -6.69 -2.01
C PHE A 50 -0.34 -8.16 -1.68
N GLU A 51 -0.29 -9.02 -2.70
CA GLU A 51 0.01 -10.45 -2.52
C GLU A 51 1.44 -10.68 -2.03
N GLU A 52 2.43 -9.96 -2.57
CA GLU A 52 3.84 -10.06 -2.17
C GLU A 52 4.05 -9.63 -0.71
N GLU A 53 3.43 -8.53 -0.28
CA GLU A 53 3.60 -8.01 1.09
C GLU A 53 2.77 -8.76 2.14
N LEU A 54 1.57 -9.25 1.79
CA LEU A 54 0.63 -9.83 2.75
C LEU A 54 0.46 -11.35 2.63
N GLY A 55 0.97 -11.96 1.56
CA GLY A 55 0.94 -13.40 1.33
C GLY A 55 -0.39 -13.96 0.85
N PHE A 56 -1.33 -13.13 0.41
CA PHE A 56 -2.62 -13.59 -0.14
C PHE A 56 -3.20 -12.60 -1.15
N ARG A 57 -4.04 -13.12 -2.06
CA ARG A 57 -4.73 -12.30 -3.07
C ARG A 57 -6.03 -11.70 -2.54
N PRO A 58 -6.40 -10.48 -2.97
CA PRO A 58 -7.69 -9.86 -2.65
C PRO A 58 -8.83 -10.40 -3.54
N GLU A 59 -9.04 -11.72 -3.57
CA GLU A 59 -9.93 -12.40 -4.54
C GLU A 59 -11.41 -12.01 -4.42
N SER A 60 -11.86 -11.56 -3.24
CA SER A 60 -13.26 -11.18 -2.99
C SER A 60 -13.58 -9.72 -3.33
N VAL A 61 -12.61 -8.93 -3.80
CA VAL A 61 -12.79 -7.51 -4.11
C VAL A 61 -13.49 -7.35 -5.45
N GLN A 62 -14.74 -6.86 -5.42
CA GLN A 62 -15.55 -6.61 -6.62
C GLN A 62 -15.40 -5.19 -7.15
N GLN A 63 -15.03 -4.23 -6.29
CA GLN A 63 -14.95 -2.82 -6.64
C GLN A 63 -13.65 -2.22 -6.09
N TRP A 64 -12.87 -1.62 -6.98
CA TRP A 64 -11.65 -0.92 -6.66
C TRP A 64 -11.91 0.57 -6.52
N ILE A 65 -11.30 1.18 -5.50
CA ILE A 65 -11.38 2.63 -5.26
C ILE A 65 -10.04 3.24 -5.65
N GLN A 66 -10.04 4.07 -6.68
CA GLN A 66 -8.86 4.84 -7.06
C GLN A 66 -8.67 6.00 -6.08
N LEU A 67 -7.50 6.06 -5.44
CA LEU A 67 -7.18 7.09 -4.43
C LEU A 67 -6.58 8.36 -5.04
N GLY A 68 -6.20 8.33 -6.33
CA GLY A 68 -5.55 9.43 -7.02
C GLY A 68 -4.04 9.26 -7.04
N TRP A 69 -3.30 10.34 -6.84
CA TRP A 69 -1.84 10.31 -6.70
C TRP A 69 -1.41 11.53 -5.89
N ILE A 70 -0.20 11.46 -5.32
CA ILE A 70 0.45 12.59 -4.65
C ILE A 70 1.86 12.79 -5.21
N GLN A 71 2.37 14.01 -5.15
CA GLN A 71 3.77 14.30 -5.37
C GLN A 71 4.45 14.56 -4.02
N GLN A 72 5.45 13.74 -3.69
CA GLN A 72 6.24 13.91 -2.48
C GLN A 72 7.24 15.06 -2.64
N LYS A 73 7.76 15.59 -1.52
CA LYS A 73 8.73 16.72 -1.51
C LYS A 73 9.98 16.46 -2.39
N GLY A 74 10.38 15.20 -2.54
CA GLY A 74 11.49 14.78 -3.41
C GLY A 74 11.15 14.70 -4.90
N GLY A 75 9.94 15.12 -5.31
CA GLY A 75 9.48 15.08 -6.70
C GLY A 75 8.87 13.75 -7.15
N LYS A 76 9.04 12.68 -6.36
CA LYS A 76 8.46 11.36 -6.64
C LYS A 76 6.93 11.42 -6.66
N ILE A 77 6.33 10.92 -7.74
CA ILE A 77 4.90 10.68 -7.84
C ILE A 77 4.60 9.32 -7.20
N VAL A 78 3.62 9.29 -6.31
CA VAL A 78 3.07 8.08 -5.71
C VAL A 78 1.62 7.99 -6.15
N HIS A 79 1.30 6.90 -6.85
CA HIS A 79 -0.05 6.55 -7.28
C HIS A 79 -0.82 5.80 -6.20
#